data_AF-A0A6I1KB29-F1
#
_entry.id   AF-A0A6I1KB29-F1
#
_cell.length_a   1.000
_cell.length_b   1.000
_cell.length_c   1.000
_cell.angle_alpha   90.00
_cell.angle_beta   90.00
_cell.angle_gamma   90.00
#
_symmetry.space_group_name_H-M   'P 1'
#
loop_
_entity.id
_entity.type
_entity.pdbx_description
1 polymer ?
#
loop_
_entity_poly.entity_id
_entity_poly.type
_entity_poly.pdbx_seq_one_letter_code
_entity_poly.pdbx_strand_id
1 'polypeptide(L)' 'MKSCTLNEASTQLDRLFEAALAGEVVLLTKGTRQVVLRQAEGEPVPVRPPGYFSDCYSDEDAAESNRLASASPTALVD' A
#
# COMPACT_ATOMS: atom_id res chain seq x y z
N MET A 1 20.27 -7.31 -13.16
CA MET A 1 18.84 -7.32 -13.54
C MET A 1 18.33 -8.74 -13.37
N LYS A 2 17.33 -8.94 -12.52
CA LYS A 2 16.76 -10.25 -12.19
C LYS A 2 15.39 -10.36 -12.85
N SER A 3 15.00 -11.53 -13.36
CA SER A 3 13.69 -11.72 -13.99
C SER A 3 12.96 -12.91 -13.40
N CYS A 4 11.66 -12.77 -13.16
CA CYS A 4 10.80 -13.88 -12.78
C CYS A 4 9.38 -13.69 -13.32
N THR A 5 8.61 -14.76 -13.33
CA THR A 5 7.18 -14.71 -13.63
C THR A 5 6.40 -14.12 -12.45
N LEU A 6 5.20 -13.59 -12.71
CA LEU A 6 4.34 -13.08 -11.64
C LEU A 6 4.00 -14.15 -10.59
N ASN A 7 3.91 -15.42 -11.00
CA ASN A 7 3.60 -16.52 -10.10
C ASN A 7 4.76 -16.89 -9.18
N GLU A 8 6.01 -16.78 -9.66
CA GLU A 8 7.18 -16.92 -8.78
C GLU A 8 7.29 -15.73 -7.84
N ALA A 9 7.01 -14.53 -8.36
CA ALA A 9 7.06 -13.30 -7.58
C ALA A 9 6.05 -13.27 -6.43
N SER A 10 4.85 -13.84 -6.59
CA SER A 10 3.86 -13.89 -5.51
C SER A 10 4.36 -14.68 -4.29
N THR A 11 5.13 -15.73 -4.50
CA THR A 11 5.72 -16.54 -3.41
C THR A 11 6.99 -15.93 -2.81
N GLN A 12 7.60 -14.96 -3.49
CA GLN A 12 8.90 -14.39 -3.13
C GLN A 12 8.86 -12.86 -2.97
N LEU A 13 7.66 -12.29 -2.78
CA LEU A 13 7.46 -10.84 -2.88
C LEU A 13 8.34 -10.07 -1.89
N ASP A 14 8.41 -10.50 -0.64
CA ASP A 14 9.26 -9.87 0.38
C ASP A 14 10.73 -9.83 -0.04
N ARG A 15 11.25 -10.95 -0.55
CA ARG A 15 12.64 -11.01 -1.03
C ARG A 15 12.87 -10.09 -2.24
N LEU A 16 11.92 -10.02 -3.16
CA LEU A 16 12.01 -9.15 -4.33
C LEU A 16 11.87 -7.67 -3.94
N PHE A 17 11.08 -7.37 -2.91
CA PHE A 17 10.92 -6.05 -2.33
C PHE A 17 12.21 -5.57 -1.68
N GLU A 18 12.84 -6.39 -0.84
CA GLU A 18 14.16 -6.08 -0.25
C GLU A 18 15.23 -5.88 -1.33
N ALA A 19 15.23 -6.71 -2.38
CA ALA A 19 16.14 -6.51 -3.52
C ALA A 19 15.89 -5.16 -4.21
N ALA A 20 14.62 -4.78 -4.40
CA ALA A 20 14.26 -3.49 -4.97
C ALA A 20 14.71 -2.31 -4.10
N LEU A 21 14.58 -2.41 -2.77
CA LEU A 21 15.09 -1.42 -1.81
C LEU A 21 16.62 -1.33 -1.80
N ALA A 22 17.31 -2.42 -2.08
CA ALA A 22 18.77 -2.42 -2.26
C ALA A 22 19.22 -1.81 -3.61
N GLY A 23 18.29 -1.32 -4.43
CA GLY A 23 18.55 -0.72 -5.74
C GLY A 23 18.59 -1.73 -6.90
N GLU A 24 18.24 -2.99 -6.68
CA GLU A 24 18.12 -3.96 -7.77
C GLU A 24 16.86 -3.72 -8.60
N VAL A 25 16.98 -3.90 -9.92
CA VAL A 25 15.85 -3.85 -10.84
C VAL A 25 15.39 -5.28 -11.15
N VAL A 26 14.12 -5.56 -10.82
CA VAL A 26 13.47 -6.86 -11.05
C VAL A 26 12.44 -6.73 -12.17
N LEU A 27 12.57 -7.56 -13.21
CA LEU A 27 11.61 -7.68 -14.30
C LEU A 27 10.60 -8.78 -13.99
N LEU A 28 9.32 -8.42 -13.87
CA LEU A 28 8.22 -9.34 -13.68
C LEU A 28 7.52 -9.60 -15.02
N THR A 29 7.29 -10.88 -15.34
CA THR A 29 6.62 -11.27 -16.59
C THR A 29 5.31 -12.02 -16.33
N LYS A 30 4.27 -11.73 -17.12
CA LYS A 30 3.01 -12.48 -17.12
C LYS A 30 2.52 -12.64 -18.56
N GLY A 31 2.72 -13.83 -19.12
CA GLY A 31 2.49 -14.06 -20.55
C GLY A 31 3.40 -13.15 -21.39
N THR A 32 2.79 -12.30 -22.21
CA THR A 32 3.52 -11.30 -23.04
C THR A 32 3.75 -9.96 -22.35
N ARG A 33 3.20 -9.75 -21.15
CA ARG A 33 3.32 -8.49 -20.41
C ARG A 33 4.54 -8.49 -19.52
N GLN A 34 5.20 -7.35 -19.43
CA GLN A 34 6.38 -7.14 -18.60
C GLN A 34 6.19 -5.88 -17.76
N VAL A 35 6.53 -5.95 -16.48
CA VAL A 35 6.56 -4.80 -15.55
C VAL A 35 7.84 -4.83 -14.75
N VAL A 36 8.25 -3.69 -14.20
CA VAL A 36 9.48 -3.57 -13.44
C VAL A 36 9.15 -3.23 -11.98
N LEU A 37 9.72 -4.00 -11.07
CA LEU A 37 9.79 -3.65 -9.66
C LEU A 37 11.16 -3.00 -9.40
N ARG A 38 11.13 -1.78 -8.88
CA ARG A 38 12.28 -0.99 -8.46
C ARG A 38 11.84 -0.10 -7.29
N GLN A 39 12.79 0.35 -6.48
CA GLN A 39 12.48 1.40 -5.50
C GLN A 39 11.94 2.63 -6.23
N ALA A 40 10.79 3.11 -5.78
CA ALA A 40 10.25 4.37 -6.27
C ALA A 40 11.02 5.52 -5.61
N GLU A 41 11.56 6.42 -6.43
CA GLU A 41 11.98 7.74 -5.96
C GLU A 41 10.71 8.60 -5.87
N GLY A 42 10.06 8.58 -4.71
CA GLY A 42 8.86 9.36 -4.42
C GLY A 42 9.13 10.39 -3.34
N GLU A 43 8.38 11.49 -3.37
CA GLU A 43 8.31 12.36 -2.20
C GLU A 43 7.89 11.54 -0.98
N PRO A 44 8.51 11.74 0.19
CA PRO A 44 8.14 11.01 1.40
C PRO A 44 6.65 11.20 1.66
N VAL A 45 5.97 10.12 2.05
CA VAL A 45 4.56 10.22 2.49
C VAL A 45 4.51 11.29 3.58
N PRO A 46 3.71 12.36 3.42
CA PRO A 46 3.71 13.45 4.36
C PRO A 46 3.25 12.93 5.72
N VAL A 47 4.18 12.90 6.68
CA VAL A 47 3.87 12.58 8.07
C VAL A 47 3.16 13.79 8.65
N ARG A 48 1.87 13.63 8.95
CA ARG A 48 1.08 14.68 9.60
C ARG A 48 1.50 14.74 11.08
N PRO A 49 1.77 15.93 11.64
CA PRO A 49 2.10 16.07 13.05
C PRO A 49 0.95 15.56 13.94
N PRO A 50 1.24 15.19 15.20
CA PRO A 50 0.20 14.92 16.18
C PRO A 50 -0.80 16.09 16.24
N GLY A 51 -2.10 15.78 16.27
CA GLY A 51 -3.14 16.80 16.28
C GLY A 51 -3.44 17.45 14.94
N TYR A 52 -2.87 17.00 13.81
CA TYR A 52 -3.20 17.57 12.49
C TYR A 52 -4.71 17.61 12.18
N PHE A 53 -5.48 16.65 12.71
CA PHE A 53 -6.93 16.59 12.55
C PHE A 53 -7.71 17.07 13.78
N SER A 54 -7.06 17.68 14.79
CA SER A 54 -7.71 18.07 16.05
C SER A 54 -8.87 19.04 15.84
N ASP A 55 -8.78 19.86 14.81
CA ASP A 55 -9.74 20.93 14.52
C ASP A 55 -10.63 20.57 13.32
N CYS A 56 -10.50 19.37 12.77
CA CYS A 56 -11.26 18.94 11.60
C CYS A 56 -12.68 18.45 11.94
N TYR A 57 -12.89 18.00 13.18
CA TYR A 57 -14.16 17.46 13.64
C TYR A 57 -14.41 17.96 15.06
N SER A 58 -15.65 18.36 15.35
CA SER A 58 -16.07 18.50 16.73
C SER A 58 -16.18 17.11 17.38
N ASP A 59 -16.20 17.06 18.72
CA ASP A 59 -16.43 15.82 19.45
C ASP A 59 -17.77 15.15 19.06
N GLU A 60 -18.77 15.97 18.71
CA GLU A 60 -20.08 15.52 18.25
C GLU A 60 -19.99 14.87 16.86
N ASP A 61 -19.30 15.51 15.92
CA ASP A 61 -19.07 14.97 14.56
C ASP A 61 -18.29 13.66 14.61
N ALA A 62 -17.26 13.59 15.47
CA ALA A 62 -16.47 12.39 15.67
C ALA A 62 -17.31 11.26 16.27
N ALA A 63 -18.17 11.55 17.25
CA ALA A 63 -19.06 10.58 17.86
C ALA A 63 -20.10 10.03 16.88
N GLU A 64 -20.68 10.88 16.02
CA GLU A 64 -21.62 10.47 14.99
C GLU A 64 -20.94 9.59 13.93
N SER A 65 -19.78 10.02 13.41
CA SER A 65 -19.00 9.24 12.44
C SER A 65 -18.61 7.87 12.99
N ASN A 66 -18.14 7.80 14.22
CA ASN A 66 -17.79 6.52 14.87
C ASN A 66 -19.01 5.61 15.05
N ARG A 67 -20.18 6.18 15.38
CA ARG A 67 -21.43 5.41 15.47
C ARG A 67 -21.79 4.79 14.12
N LEU A 68 -21.75 5.57 13.05
CA LEU A 68 -22.06 5.10 11.69
C LEU A 68 -21.05 4.04 11.21
N ALA A 69 -19.76 4.26 11.46
CA ALA A 69 -18.71 3.30 11.12
C ALA A 69 -18.87 1.98 11.89
N SER A 70 -19.19 2.04 13.19
CA SER A 70 -19.40 0.84 14.02
C SER A 70 -20.63 0.01 13.61
N ALA A 71 -21.62 0.66 12.97
CA ALA A 71 -22.80 0.00 12.43
C ALA A 71 -22.59 -0.50 10.99
N SER A 72 -21.42 -0.26 10.39
CA SER A 72 -21.15 -0.67 9.01
C SER A 72 -20.98 -2.20 8.91
N PRO A 73 -21.51 -2.84 7.85
CA PRO A 73 -21.32 -4.27 7.64
C PRO A 73 -19.84 -4.62 7.57
N THR A 74 -19.41 -5.60 8.36
CA THR A 74 -18.02 -6.08 8.35
C THR A 74 -17.73 -7.03 7.18
N ALA A 75 -18.79 -7.54 6.54
CA ALA A 75 -18.68 -8.34 5.33
C ALA A 75 -18.62 -7.43 4.10
N LEU A 76 -17.63 -7.65 3.24
CA LEU A 76 -17.65 -7.09 1.89
C LEU A 76 -18.84 -7.72 1.15
N VAL A 77 -19.66 -6.88 0.52
CA VAL A 77 -20.68 -7.36 -0.41
C VAL A 77 -19.99 -7.89 -1.66
N ASP A 78 -20.28 -9.14 -2.02
CA ASP A 78 -19.79 -9.82 -3.23
C ASP A 78 -20.27 -9.12 -4.51
#